data_AF-A0A3D0M7V0-F1
#
_entry.id   AF-A0A3D0M7V0-F1
#
_cell.length_a   1.000
_cell.length_b   1.000
_cell.length_c   1.000
_cell.angle_alpha   90.00
_cell.angle_beta   90.00
_cell.angle_gamma   90.00
#
_symmetry.space_group_name_H-M   'P 1'
#
loop_
_entity.id
_entity.type
_entity.pdbx_description
1 polymer ?
#
loop_
_entity_poly.entity_id
_entity_poly.type
_entity_poly.pdbx_seq_one_letter_code
_entity_poly.pdbx_strand_id
1 'polypeptide(L)' 'MRIVIKIGTSTLTYPTGLLNLRHVDKLIRVIADLKNEGHEIVIVSSGAIA' A
#
# COMPACT_ATOMS: atom_id res chain seq x y z
N MET A 1 -14.60 7.93 7.65
CA MET A 1 -13.46 8.36 8.50
C MET A 1 -12.28 8.71 7.60
N ARG A 2 -11.34 9.57 8.03
CA ARG A 2 -10.09 9.81 7.29
C ARG A 2 -8.98 8.89 7.81
N ILE A 3 -8.34 8.15 6.92
CA ILE A 3 -7.35 7.12 7.24
C ILE A 3 -6.06 7.42 6.48
N VAL A 4 -4.95 7.52 7.19
CA VAL A 4 -3.61 7.65 6.62
C VAL A 4 -2.90 6.31 6.72
N ILE A 5 -2.55 5.71 5.59
CA ILE A 5 -1.88 4.41 5.52
C ILE A 5 -0.43 4.64 5.11
N LYS A 6 0.49 4.41 6.05
CA LYS A 6 1.92 4.41 5.75
C LYS A 6 2.36 3.00 5.34
N ILE A 7 3.05 2.91 4.20
CA ILE A 7 3.56 1.65 3.66
C ILE A 7 5.09 1.74 3.61
N GLY A 8 5.79 0.81 4.27
CA GLY A 8 7.25 0.73 4.24
C GLY A 8 7.79 0.03 3.00
N THR A 9 9.07 0.24 2.70
CA THR A 9 9.78 -0.42 1.59
C THR A 9 9.64 -1.95 1.66
N SER A 10 9.89 -2.56 2.82
CA SER A 10 9.79 -4.01 3.02
C SER A 10 8.39 -4.60 2.82
N THR A 11 7.34 -3.76 2.83
CA THR A 11 5.98 -4.19 2.50
C THR A 11 5.76 -4.25 0.98
N LEU A 12 6.42 -3.37 0.23
CA LEU A 12 6.28 -3.23 -1.22
C LEU A 12 7.30 -4.03 -2.01
N THR A 13 8.42 -4.40 -1.41
CA THR A 13 9.54 -5.05 -2.10
C THR A 13 9.89 -6.40 -1.49
N TYR A 14 10.53 -7.25 -2.29
CA TYR A 14 11.30 -8.39 -1.79
C TYR A 14 12.57 -7.91 -1.08
N PRO A 15 13.26 -8.78 -0.31
CA PRO A 15 14.57 -8.45 0.24
C PRO A 15 15.61 -8.03 -0.82
N THR A 16 15.38 -8.40 -2.08
CA THR A 16 16.21 -8.00 -3.23
C THR A 16 16.00 -6.55 -3.70
N GLY A 17 15.05 -5.81 -3.11
CA GLY A 17 14.67 -4.45 -3.55
C GLY A 17 13.60 -4.43 -4.65
N LEU A 18 13.43 -5.52 -5.40
CA LEU A 18 12.42 -5.61 -6.45
C LEU A 18 11.00 -5.55 -5.90
N LEU A 19 10.09 -4.89 -6.61
CA LEU A 19 8.68 -4.80 -6.23
C LEU A 19 8.02 -6.18 -6.14
N ASN A 20 7.30 -6.39 -5.04
CA ASN A 20 6.44 -7.53 -4.82
C ASN A 20 5.00 -7.21 -5.26
N LEU A 21 4.76 -7.31 -6.57
CA LEU A 21 3.46 -6.99 -7.18
C LEU A 21 2.29 -7.79 -6.59
N ARG A 22 2.54 -9.01 -6.09
CA ARG A 22 1.50 -9.84 -5.46
C ARG A 22 1.06 -9.27 -4.12
N HIS A 23 1.99 -8.71 -3.33
CA HIS A 23 1.63 -8.02 -2.09
C HIS A 23 0.92 -6.70 -2.36
N VAL A 24 1.37 -5.96 -3.38
CA VAL A 24 0.73 -4.71 -3.79
C VAL A 24 -0.71 -4.96 -4.23
N ASP A 25 -0.98 -5.95 -5.08
CA ASP A 25 -2.35 -6.28 -5.53
C ASP A 25 -3.29 -6.55 -4.34
N LYS A 26 -2.86 -7.40 -3.40
CA LYS A 26 -3.64 -7.71 -2.19
C LYS A 26 -3.91 -6.46 -1.34
N LEU A 27 -2.89 -5.62 -1.15
CA LEU A 27 -3.00 -4.41 -0.36
C LEU A 27 -3.99 -3.41 -0.98
N ILE A 28 -3.93 -3.24 -2.31
CA ILE A 28 -4.78 -2.28 -3.01
C ILE A 28 -6.25 -2.74 -3.02
N ARG A 29 -6.53 -4.04 -3.05
CA ARG A 29 -7.91 -4.56 -2.90
C ARG A 29 -8.55 -4.15 -1.57
N VAL A 30 -7.84 -4.34 -0.47
CA VAL A 30 -8.32 -3.93 0.87
C VAL A 30 -8.52 -2.42 0.94
N ILE A 31 -7.60 -1.64 0.36
CA ILE A 31 -7.72 -0.18 0.33
C ILE A 31 -8.93 0.26 -0.52
N ALA A 32 -9.19 -0.42 -1.64
CA ALA A 32 -10.35 -0.14 -2.49
C ALA A 32 -11.66 -0.41 -1.75
N ASP A 33 -11.75 -1.52 -0.99
CA ASP A 33 -12.92 -1.82 -0.17
C ASP A 33 -13.18 -0.72 0.86
N LEU A 34 -12.14 -0.29 1.59
CA LEU A 34 -12.24 0.83 2.54
C LEU A 34 -12.65 2.15 1.84
N LYS A 35 -12.16 2.40 0.63
CA LYS A 35 -12.58 3.57 -0.14
C LYS A 35 -14.06 3.49 -0.54
N ASN A 36 -14.53 2.30 -0.92
CA ASN A 36 -15.92 2.04 -1.32
C ASN A 36 -16.90 2.11 -0.13
N GLU A 37 -16.44 1.81 1.09
CA GLU A 37 -17.19 2.06 2.33
C GLU A 37 -17.36 3.55 2.67
N GLY A 38 -16.76 4.45 1.88
CA GLY A 38 -16.87 5.91 2.07
C GLY A 38 -15.78 6.51 2.94
N HIS A 39 -14.69 5.79 3.23
CA HIS A 39 -13.54 6.36 3.94
C HIS A 39 -12.70 7.24 3.01
N GLU A 40 -12.14 8.31 3.58
CA GLU A 40 -11.14 9.13 2.90
C GLU A 40 -9.76 8.52 3.16
N ILE A 41 -9.12 8.00 2.10
CA ILE A 41 -7.83 7.32 2.21
C ILE A 41 -6.71 8.24 1.70
N VAL A 42 -5.65 8.36 2.49
CA VAL A 42 -4.36 8.94 2.08
C VAL A 42 -3.28 7.86 2.22
N ILE A 43 -2.53 7.62 1.15
CA ILE A 43 -1.45 6.64 1.14
C ILE A 43 -0.11 7.39 1.16
N VAL A 44 0.80 6.95 2.04
CA VAL A 44 2.19 7.41 2.08
C VAL A 44 3.10 6.20 1.93
N SER A 45 3.72 6.03 0.77
CA SER A 45 4.61 4.89 0.51
C SER A 45 6.08 5.28 0.51
N SER A 46 6.91 4.41 1.09
CA SER A 46 8.34 4.32 0.77
C SER A 46 8.55 3.44 -0.47
N GLY A 47 9.78 3.06 -0.81
CA GLY A 47 10.04 2.12 -1.92
C GLY A 47 10.34 2.78 -3.27
N ALA A 48 10.37 4.10 -3.36
CA ALA A 48 10.76 4.81 -4.59
C ALA A 48 12.23 4.61 -4.99
N ILE A 49 13.10 4.30 -4.01
CA ILE A 49 14.56 4.11 -4.17
C ILE A 49 14.95 2.63 -4.03
N ALA A 50 14.00 1.80 -3.57
CA ALA A 50 14.25 0.41 -3.20
C ALA A 50 14.69 -0.46 -4.37
#